data_AF-A0A0S7XLW9-F1
#
_entry.id   AF-A0A0S7XLW9-F1
#
_cell.length_a   1.000
_cell.length_b   1.000
_cell.length_c   1.000
_cell.angle_alpha   90.00
_cell.angle_beta   90.00
_cell.angle_gamma   90.00
#
_symmetry.space_group_name_H-M   'P 1'
#
loop_
_entity.id
_entity.type
_entity.pdbx_description
1 polymer ?
#
loop_
_entity_poly.entity_id
_entity_poly.type
_entity_poly.pdbx_seq_one_letter_code
_entity_poly.pdbx_strand_id
1 'polypeptide(L)'
;MKIAGILRHKAVQVILLLLLIGLSVFLRTFRLSVDPPYFITDSRAPFTDEGLKFYEARNLVLFGKTKPLENDLYGGHLRKSPIPVLLTCIVFRIFGVGFLQARLVSVVSSLLGLYLFYRILSRYLSPLATYVGTILLGVNFVYVSYNRMGLFETLMVFFLILTVYLWGEGIRLRIFGALAAVAAIFVKVQAAIIFPVLILSFLGEYWKRRNKRPLVLVAWYGIVVVAVSLLGYLFFTYGERLPLAREVVRAIRARLPENALDFRAISSVVASSIFLSGMPVVTLLTLCGLPGLIKRLFGAEWQRERFLFILWLLIGLCAVAFFNYRPPRYYMFLIPPVVALGTDVWERLLRREQIFGIKTWSAFLLTALWAFFICITLAIFALIQARNKYDLFYYLRAREFLDFFIIKEYFRSLREDPVVILLLSLALWFIWLGVFVLWPRLRQQENKRKASFGIRREFLAIFLLGVSLLFQYWHHRRNFLEPQNSLLRSSRFLMALTSDTPQPVVGGHWAAAFAMQTKIMVFPLNKRVNGDDTFKKFPVTHLLLEKAHPEEEIFMFDQYPEEMKRAVRMGEFKVGRWPVHLYKLEPSE
;
A
#
# COMPACT_ATOMS: atom_id res chain seq x y z
N MET A 1 16.53 29.53 -15.28
CA MET A 1 16.17 30.61 -14.31
C MET A 1 14.78 31.20 -14.49
N LYS A 2 14.29 31.51 -15.71
CA LYS A 2 12.93 32.09 -15.90
C LYS A 2 11.77 31.23 -15.36
N ILE A 3 11.82 29.90 -15.50
CA ILE A 3 10.77 28.98 -15.01
C ILE A 3 10.61 29.03 -13.49
N ALA A 4 11.71 29.10 -12.73
CA ALA A 4 11.67 29.21 -11.28
C ALA A 4 11.03 30.53 -10.81
N GLY A 5 11.16 31.61 -11.60
CA GLY A 5 10.47 32.87 -11.36
C GLY A 5 8.96 32.76 -11.55
N ILE A 6 8.52 32.11 -12.64
CA ILE A 6 7.09 31.88 -12.92
C ILE A 6 6.44 31.04 -11.81
N LEU A 7 7.09 29.96 -11.38
CA LEU A 7 6.59 29.08 -10.32
C LEU A 7 6.59 29.71 -8.92
N ARG A 8 7.28 30.85 -8.74
CA ARG A 8 7.21 31.64 -7.51
C ARG A 8 6.02 32.60 -7.50
N HIS A 9 5.38 32.82 -8.65
CA HIS A 9 4.22 33.68 -8.71
C HIS A 9 3.05 33.06 -7.93
N LYS A 10 2.49 33.81 -6.97
CA LYS A 10 1.42 33.32 -6.08
C LYS A 10 0.23 32.74 -6.86
N ALA A 11 -0.17 33.37 -7.96
CA ALA A 11 -1.26 32.87 -8.80
C ALA A 11 -0.96 31.48 -9.40
N VAL A 12 0.27 31.25 -9.88
CA VAL A 12 0.68 29.94 -10.42
C VAL A 12 0.68 28.89 -9.31
N GLN A 13 1.15 29.24 -8.12
CA GLN A 13 1.12 28.34 -6.95
C GLN A 13 -0.30 27.95 -6.53
N VAL A 14 -1.24 28.90 -6.56
CA VAL A 14 -2.65 28.64 -6.29
C VAL A 14 -3.25 27.73 -7.36
N ILE A 15 -3.00 28.00 -8.65
CA ILE A 15 -3.48 27.15 -9.75
C ILE A 15 -2.93 25.72 -9.61
N LEU A 16 -1.63 25.57 -9.34
CA LEU A 16 -1.02 24.26 -9.14
C LEU A 16 -1.61 23.52 -7.94
N LEU A 17 -1.89 24.23 -6.85
CA LEU A 17 -2.55 23.65 -5.68
C LEU A 17 -3.97 23.19 -6.01
N LEU A 18 -4.75 24.01 -6.72
CA LEU A 18 -6.11 23.66 -7.14
C LEU A 18 -6.12 22.47 -8.09
N LEU A 19 -5.21 22.42 -9.07
CA LEU A 19 -5.05 21.28 -9.97
C LEU A 19 -4.65 20.01 -9.20
N LEU A 20 -3.75 20.13 -8.22
CA LEU A 20 -3.35 19.02 -7.37
C LEU A 20 -4.52 18.49 -6.55
N ILE A 21 -5.30 19.36 -5.92
CA ILE A 21 -6.49 18.99 -5.14
C ILE A 21 -7.53 18.35 -6.07
N GLY A 22 -7.86 19.00 -7.18
CA GLY A 22 -8.83 18.52 -8.16
C GLY A 22 -8.46 17.15 -8.73
N LEU A 23 -7.21 16.96 -9.17
CA LEU A 23 -6.71 15.67 -9.64
C LEU A 23 -6.74 14.61 -8.54
N SER A 24 -6.33 14.96 -7.32
CA SER A 24 -6.29 14.01 -6.20
C SER A 24 -7.68 13.55 -5.79
N VAL A 25 -8.65 14.47 -5.74
CA VAL A 25 -10.08 14.17 -5.50
C VAL A 25 -10.63 13.32 -6.64
N PHE A 26 -10.40 13.71 -7.89
CA PHE A 26 -10.85 12.98 -9.06
C PHE A 26 -10.36 11.53 -9.05
N LEU A 27 -9.05 11.30 -8.92
CA LEU A 27 -8.47 9.95 -8.92
C LEU A 27 -9.00 9.06 -7.79
N ARG A 28 -9.42 9.63 -6.65
CA ARG A 28 -9.92 8.90 -5.49
C ARG A 28 -11.43 8.69 -5.48
N THR A 29 -12.20 9.53 -6.18
CA THR A 29 -13.66 9.49 -6.17
C THR A 29 -14.26 8.99 -7.48
N PHE A 30 -13.50 9.06 -8.57
CA PHE A 30 -13.95 8.60 -9.88
C PHE A 30 -14.33 7.12 -9.82
N ARG A 31 -15.59 6.82 -10.10
CA ARG A 31 -16.18 5.47 -10.08
C ARG A 31 -15.78 4.69 -8.81
N LEU A 32 -16.02 5.28 -7.64
CA LEU A 32 -15.63 4.69 -6.36
C LEU A 32 -16.33 3.36 -6.05
N SER A 33 -17.37 2.95 -6.79
CA SER A 33 -18.01 1.63 -6.70
C SER A 33 -17.30 0.50 -7.45
N VAL A 34 -16.34 0.83 -8.33
CA VAL A 34 -15.60 -0.15 -9.15
C VAL A 34 -14.65 -0.95 -8.27
N ASP A 35 -14.52 -2.23 -8.56
CA ASP A 35 -13.62 -3.15 -7.88
C ASP A 35 -12.15 -2.69 -7.99
N PRO A 36 -11.29 -3.15 -7.07
CA PRO A 36 -9.86 -2.89 -7.22
C PRO A 36 -9.30 -3.55 -8.48
N PRO A 37 -8.31 -2.94 -9.15
CA PRO A 37 -7.68 -3.55 -10.32
C PRO A 37 -7.06 -4.90 -9.95
N TYR A 38 -7.52 -5.97 -10.60
CA TYR A 38 -7.11 -7.36 -10.29
C TYR A 38 -5.61 -7.63 -10.43
N PHE A 39 -4.88 -6.79 -11.15
CA PHE A 39 -3.43 -6.90 -11.36
C PHE A 39 -2.60 -6.18 -10.28
N ILE A 40 -3.23 -5.52 -9.30
CA ILE A 40 -2.48 -4.85 -8.21
C ILE A 40 -1.87 -5.83 -7.21
N THR A 41 -2.43 -7.04 -7.12
CA THR A 41 -1.93 -8.10 -6.25
C THR A 41 -2.49 -9.45 -6.67
N ASP A 42 -1.68 -10.48 -6.44
CA ASP A 42 -2.13 -11.87 -6.53
C ASP A 42 -3.12 -12.30 -5.44
N SER A 43 -3.28 -11.49 -4.39
CA SER A 43 -4.13 -11.82 -3.25
C SER A 43 -5.59 -11.51 -3.55
N ARG A 44 -6.51 -12.41 -3.18
CA ARG A 44 -7.96 -12.13 -3.20
C ARG A 44 -8.41 -11.10 -2.15
N ALA A 45 -7.54 -10.82 -1.18
CA ALA A 45 -7.85 -10.00 -0.03
C ALA A 45 -8.38 -8.58 -0.33
N PRO A 46 -7.96 -7.85 -1.38
CA PRO A 46 -8.59 -6.55 -1.70
C PRO A 46 -10.09 -6.65 -1.97
N PHE A 47 -10.58 -7.82 -2.39
CA PHE A 47 -11.98 -8.06 -2.71
C PHE A 47 -12.75 -8.64 -1.51
N THR A 48 -12.13 -9.52 -0.72
CA THR A 48 -12.78 -10.15 0.44
C THR A 48 -12.64 -9.36 1.73
N ASP A 49 -11.47 -8.76 1.99
CA ASP A 49 -11.17 -8.06 3.25
C ASP A 49 -12.09 -6.85 3.44
N GLU A 50 -12.51 -6.16 2.38
CA GLU A 50 -13.41 -5.00 2.49
C GLU A 50 -14.76 -5.38 3.12
N GLY A 51 -15.31 -6.53 2.70
CA GLY A 51 -16.51 -7.12 3.29
C GLY A 51 -16.32 -7.50 4.75
N LEU A 52 -15.25 -8.26 5.02
CA LEU A 52 -14.95 -8.79 6.34
C LEU A 52 -14.61 -7.69 7.36
N LYS A 53 -13.83 -6.68 6.97
CA LYS A 53 -13.40 -5.56 7.82
C LYS A 53 -14.56 -4.72 8.33
N PHE A 54 -15.64 -4.62 7.55
CA PHE A 54 -16.83 -3.84 7.91
C PHE A 54 -18.05 -4.68 8.24
N TYR A 55 -17.89 -5.99 8.36
CA TYR A 55 -18.94 -6.93 8.76
C TYR A 55 -19.70 -6.46 10.01
N GLU A 56 -18.97 -6.13 11.09
CA GLU A 56 -19.61 -5.70 12.35
C GLU A 56 -20.24 -4.31 12.25
N ALA A 57 -19.62 -3.38 11.52
CA ALA A 57 -20.22 -2.05 11.30
C ALA A 57 -21.55 -2.16 10.56
N ARG A 58 -21.57 -2.99 9.49
CA ARG A 58 -22.79 -3.30 8.74
C ARG A 58 -23.84 -3.93 9.62
N ASN A 59 -23.50 -4.96 10.38
CA ASN A 59 -24.47 -5.69 11.19
C ASN A 59 -25.02 -4.84 12.34
N LEU A 60 -24.20 -3.98 12.95
CA LEU A 60 -24.66 -3.03 13.95
C LEU A 60 -25.72 -2.06 13.39
N VAL A 61 -25.56 -1.63 12.14
CA VAL A 61 -26.51 -0.72 11.49
C VAL A 61 -27.78 -1.45 11.03
N LEU A 62 -27.65 -2.65 10.46
CA LEU A 62 -28.79 -3.38 9.89
C LEU A 62 -29.60 -4.18 10.92
N PHE A 63 -28.92 -4.74 11.93
CA PHE A 63 -29.50 -5.74 12.84
C PHE A 63 -29.34 -5.37 14.32
N GLY A 64 -28.70 -4.23 14.64
CA GLY A 64 -28.47 -3.79 16.02
C GLY A 64 -27.46 -4.63 16.80
N LYS A 65 -26.85 -5.66 16.19
CA LYS A 65 -25.88 -6.57 16.81
C LYS A 65 -24.62 -6.65 15.94
N THR A 66 -23.44 -6.76 16.54
CA THR A 66 -22.19 -7.02 15.78
C THR A 66 -22.23 -8.37 15.08
N LYS A 67 -22.91 -9.34 15.70
CA LYS A 67 -23.10 -10.72 15.23
C LYS A 67 -24.59 -11.05 15.29
N PRO A 68 -25.29 -11.12 14.15
CA PRO A 68 -26.72 -11.40 14.13
C PRO A 68 -27.03 -12.86 14.47
N LEU A 69 -26.10 -13.78 14.18
CA LEU A 69 -26.23 -15.20 14.51
C LEU A 69 -25.58 -15.51 15.85
N GLU A 70 -26.32 -16.20 16.71
CA GLU A 70 -25.78 -16.76 17.95
C GLU A 70 -24.68 -17.77 17.62
N ASN A 71 -23.65 -17.87 18.46
CA ASN A 71 -22.48 -18.74 18.26
C ASN A 71 -21.53 -18.36 17.11
N ASP A 72 -21.72 -17.24 16.40
CA ASP A 72 -20.75 -16.80 15.39
C ASP A 72 -19.37 -16.55 16.03
N LEU A 73 -18.40 -17.39 15.69
CA LEU A 73 -17.04 -17.36 16.21
C LEU A 73 -16.16 -16.35 15.48
N TYR A 74 -16.64 -15.72 14.39
CA TYR A 74 -15.87 -14.71 13.69
C TYR A 74 -15.50 -13.58 14.65
N GLY A 75 -14.20 -13.40 14.89
CA GLY A 75 -13.72 -12.47 15.92
C GLY A 75 -13.95 -11.00 15.61
N GLY A 76 -14.38 -10.68 14.38
CA GLY A 76 -14.61 -9.31 13.95
C GLY A 76 -13.36 -8.44 13.99
N HIS A 77 -13.59 -7.14 13.84
CA HIS A 77 -12.58 -6.10 13.84
C HIS A 77 -12.86 -4.96 14.83
N LEU A 78 -14.05 -4.85 15.42
CA LEU A 78 -14.42 -3.80 16.37
C LEU A 78 -13.51 -3.82 17.61
N ARG A 79 -13.17 -5.00 18.13
CA ARG A 79 -12.25 -5.10 19.29
C ARG A 79 -10.80 -4.80 18.92
N LYS A 80 -10.34 -5.28 17.76
CA LYS A 80 -8.92 -5.20 17.33
C LYS A 80 -8.56 -3.88 16.64
N SER A 81 -9.54 -3.30 15.96
CA SER A 81 -9.43 -2.14 15.09
C SER A 81 -10.69 -1.26 15.25
N PRO A 82 -10.99 -0.74 16.46
CA PRO A 82 -12.24 -0.05 16.73
C PRO A 82 -12.46 1.19 15.88
N ILE A 83 -11.41 1.98 15.65
CA ILE A 83 -11.51 3.28 14.97
C ILE A 83 -12.12 3.16 13.57
N PRO A 84 -11.59 2.33 12.64
CA PRO A 84 -12.19 2.22 11.31
C PRO A 84 -13.61 1.64 11.35
N VAL A 85 -13.91 0.70 12.25
CA VAL A 85 -15.25 0.09 12.35
C VAL A 85 -16.28 1.11 12.83
N LEU A 86 -15.96 1.89 13.86
CA LEU A 86 -16.85 2.92 14.41
C LEU A 86 -17.08 4.07 13.41
N LEU A 87 -16.02 4.53 12.74
CA LEU A 87 -16.16 5.55 11.69
C LEU A 87 -17.05 5.06 10.54
N THR A 88 -16.85 3.82 10.08
CA THR A 88 -17.72 3.25 9.04
C THR A 88 -19.15 3.06 9.52
N CYS A 89 -19.37 2.70 10.79
CA CYS A 89 -20.71 2.61 11.38
C CYS A 89 -21.42 3.99 11.34
N ILE A 90 -20.72 5.07 11.68
CA ILE A 90 -21.25 6.44 11.57
C ILE A 90 -21.64 6.74 10.12
N VAL A 91 -20.75 6.45 9.16
CA VAL A 91 -21.02 6.66 7.73
C VAL A 91 -22.23 5.82 7.28
N PHE A 92 -22.34 4.56 7.70
CA PHE A 92 -23.47 3.69 7.37
C PHE A 92 -24.79 4.16 7.98
N ARG A 93 -24.79 4.74 9.19
CA ARG A 93 -25.99 5.32 9.80
C ARG A 93 -26.48 6.55 9.04
N ILE A 94 -25.56 7.39 8.54
CA ILE A 94 -25.91 8.64 7.84
C ILE A 94 -26.31 8.36 6.38
N PHE A 95 -25.56 7.53 5.67
CA PHE A 95 -25.66 7.36 4.21
C PHE A 95 -26.16 5.99 3.76
N GLY A 96 -26.54 5.13 4.71
CA GLY A 96 -26.90 3.73 4.44
C GLY A 96 -25.68 2.81 4.26
N VAL A 97 -25.94 1.50 4.24
CA VAL A 97 -24.89 0.48 4.05
C VAL A 97 -24.59 0.29 2.56
N GLY A 98 -23.32 0.34 2.19
CA GLY A 98 -22.89 -0.03 0.84
C GLY A 98 -21.39 0.16 0.58
N PHE A 99 -20.92 -0.33 -0.57
CA PHE A 99 -19.51 -0.22 -0.97
C PHE A 99 -19.00 1.22 -1.04
N LEU A 100 -19.79 2.13 -1.61
CA LEU A 100 -19.39 3.53 -1.73
C LEU A 100 -19.14 4.13 -0.35
N GLN A 101 -20.08 3.91 0.58
CA GLN A 101 -20.04 4.37 1.95
C GLN A 101 -18.87 3.77 2.73
N ALA A 102 -18.62 2.47 2.58
CA ALA A 102 -17.48 1.79 3.19
C ALA A 102 -16.13 2.39 2.78
N ARG A 103 -16.04 2.92 1.55
CA ARG A 103 -14.83 3.52 0.98
C ARG A 103 -14.64 4.99 1.33
N LEU A 104 -15.70 5.69 1.78
CA LEU A 104 -15.62 7.13 2.12
C LEU A 104 -14.59 7.42 3.21
N VAL A 105 -14.49 6.56 4.23
CA VAL A 105 -13.50 6.71 5.32
C VAL A 105 -12.08 6.72 4.75
N SER A 106 -11.75 5.81 3.84
CA SER A 106 -10.44 5.76 3.17
C SER A 106 -10.20 6.97 2.28
N VAL A 107 -11.19 7.37 1.48
CA VAL A 107 -11.06 8.51 0.57
C VAL A 107 -10.78 9.79 1.35
N VAL A 108 -11.59 10.11 2.36
CA VAL A 108 -11.40 11.30 3.21
C VAL A 108 -10.05 11.27 3.91
N SER A 109 -9.70 10.15 4.54
CA SER A 109 -8.41 9.98 5.22
C SER A 109 -7.23 10.18 4.28
N SER A 110 -7.33 9.70 3.04
CA SER A 110 -6.26 9.85 2.05
C SER A 110 -6.11 11.28 1.53
N LEU A 111 -7.20 12.04 1.41
CA LEU A 111 -7.17 13.45 1.01
C LEU A 111 -6.59 14.31 2.13
N LEU A 112 -7.01 14.10 3.38
CA LEU A 112 -6.45 14.76 4.55
C LEU A 112 -4.96 14.39 4.73
N GLY A 113 -4.62 13.12 4.55
CA GLY A 113 -3.24 12.64 4.61
C GLY A 113 -2.35 13.29 3.55
N LEU A 114 -2.87 13.48 2.33
CA LEU A 114 -2.14 14.15 1.25
C LEU A 114 -1.92 15.64 1.56
N TYR A 115 -2.92 16.32 2.14
CA TYR A 115 -2.76 17.70 2.61
C TYR A 115 -1.70 17.82 3.71
N LEU A 116 -1.74 16.94 4.72
CA LEU A 116 -0.73 16.94 5.78
C LEU A 116 0.66 16.62 5.25
N PHE A 117 0.77 15.70 4.28
CA PHE A 117 2.01 15.40 3.59
C PHE A 117 2.59 16.64 2.88
N TYR A 118 1.76 17.38 2.14
CA TYR A 118 2.13 18.67 1.55
C TYR A 118 2.67 19.64 2.62
N ARG A 119 1.96 19.76 3.76
CA ARG A 119 2.39 20.63 4.87
C ARG A 119 3.73 20.20 5.45
N ILE A 120 4.00 18.91 5.62
CA ILE A 120 5.30 18.41 6.10
C ILE A 120 6.42 18.78 5.12
N LEU A 121 6.23 18.49 3.83
CA LEU A 121 7.24 18.78 2.80
C LEU A 121 7.55 20.29 2.71
N SER A 122 6.53 21.14 2.84
CA SER A 122 6.68 22.60 2.77
C SER A 122 7.59 23.21 3.85
N ARG A 123 7.89 22.46 4.93
CA ARG A 123 8.77 22.94 6.01
C ARG A 123 10.25 22.91 5.65
N TYR A 124 10.67 22.05 4.74
CA TYR A 124 12.11 21.83 4.49
C TYR A 124 12.49 21.70 3.02
N LEU A 125 11.50 21.58 2.11
CA LEU A 125 11.70 21.59 0.66
C LEU A 125 11.27 22.93 0.05
N SER A 126 11.72 23.24 -1.17
CA SER A 126 11.19 24.39 -1.91
C SER A 126 9.69 24.23 -2.23
N PRO A 127 8.98 25.33 -2.54
CA PRO A 127 7.60 25.25 -3.03
C PRO A 127 7.44 24.29 -4.21
N LEU A 128 8.33 24.36 -5.22
CA LEU A 128 8.28 23.47 -6.38
C LEU A 128 8.44 22.00 -5.99
N ALA A 129 9.46 21.67 -5.20
CA ALA A 129 9.68 20.31 -4.72
C ALA A 129 8.51 19.82 -3.87
N THR A 130 7.93 20.68 -3.03
CA THR A 130 6.73 20.39 -2.25
C THR A 130 5.56 19.98 -3.15
N TYR A 131 5.28 20.75 -4.21
CA TYR A 131 4.23 20.40 -5.18
C TYR A 131 4.54 19.08 -5.88
N VAL A 132 5.77 18.89 -6.35
CA VAL A 132 6.19 17.67 -7.05
C VAL A 132 6.05 16.44 -6.16
N GLY A 133 6.56 16.47 -4.93
CA GLY A 133 6.43 15.35 -4.00
C GLY A 133 4.98 15.04 -3.65
N THR A 134 4.15 16.07 -3.48
CA THR A 134 2.73 15.90 -3.23
C THR A 134 2.00 15.33 -4.45
N ILE A 135 2.32 15.77 -5.67
CA ILE A 135 1.77 15.20 -6.91
C ILE A 135 2.19 13.73 -7.03
N LEU A 136 3.46 13.42 -6.82
CA LEU A 136 3.98 12.05 -6.88
C LEU A 136 3.20 11.13 -5.92
N LEU A 137 3.00 11.53 -4.66
CA LEU A 137 2.17 10.74 -3.73
C LEU A 137 0.70 10.71 -4.17
N GLY A 138 0.17 11.85 -4.63
CA GLY A 138 -1.23 12.04 -5.03
C GLY A 138 -1.64 11.20 -6.22
N VAL A 139 -0.73 10.96 -7.17
CA VAL A 139 -0.94 10.18 -8.39
C VAL A 139 -0.38 8.76 -8.34
N ASN A 140 0.33 8.38 -7.27
CA ASN A 140 0.87 7.02 -7.11
C ASN A 140 -0.25 5.99 -7.26
N PHE A 141 -0.20 5.17 -8.31
CA PHE A 141 -1.24 4.23 -8.71
C PHE A 141 -1.55 3.23 -7.60
N VAL A 142 -0.53 2.65 -6.98
CA VAL A 142 -0.69 1.67 -5.90
C VAL A 142 -1.36 2.33 -4.70
N TYR A 143 -0.88 3.50 -4.30
CA TYR A 143 -1.40 4.26 -3.17
C TYR A 143 -2.86 4.68 -3.41
N VAL A 144 -3.15 5.27 -4.57
CA VAL A 144 -4.51 5.66 -4.97
C VAL A 144 -5.45 4.46 -5.02
N SER A 145 -5.02 3.35 -5.63
CA SER A 145 -5.86 2.16 -5.76
C SER A 145 -6.28 1.61 -4.40
N TYR A 146 -5.37 1.51 -3.44
CA TYR A 146 -5.73 1.08 -2.08
C TYR A 146 -6.50 2.14 -1.29
N ASN A 147 -6.26 3.43 -1.53
CA ASN A 147 -7.02 4.52 -0.90
C ASN A 147 -8.49 4.60 -1.36
N ARG A 148 -8.82 3.98 -2.49
CA ARG A 148 -10.19 3.83 -2.98
C ARG A 148 -10.90 2.62 -2.38
N MET A 149 -10.19 1.74 -1.67
CA MET A 149 -10.75 0.56 -1.05
C MET A 149 -11.07 0.83 0.42
N GLY A 150 -12.08 0.15 0.93
CA GLY A 150 -12.48 0.12 2.33
C GLY A 150 -11.52 -0.69 3.21
N LEU A 151 -10.24 -0.35 3.19
CA LEU A 151 -9.18 -1.04 3.92
C LEU A 151 -8.61 -0.14 5.02
N PHE A 152 -8.26 -0.74 6.15
CA PHE A 152 -7.71 -0.02 7.32
C PHE A 152 -6.36 0.64 7.05
N GLU A 153 -5.62 0.16 6.06
CA GLU A 153 -4.29 0.63 5.70
C GLU A 153 -4.28 2.13 5.36
N THR A 154 -5.29 2.65 4.68
CA THR A 154 -5.35 4.08 4.32
C THR A 154 -5.53 4.97 5.55
N LEU A 155 -6.46 4.61 6.43
CA LEU A 155 -6.68 5.33 7.69
C LEU A 155 -5.45 5.24 8.61
N MET A 156 -4.80 4.08 8.64
CA MET A 156 -3.53 3.88 9.38
C MET A 156 -2.45 4.84 8.85
N VAL A 157 -2.25 4.90 7.53
CA VAL A 157 -1.27 5.80 6.91
C VAL A 157 -1.60 7.26 7.17
N PHE A 158 -2.89 7.65 7.15
CA PHE A 158 -3.30 8.99 7.55
C PHE A 158 -2.82 9.34 8.96
N PHE A 159 -3.08 8.48 9.96
CA PHE A 159 -2.62 8.73 11.33
C PHE A 159 -1.09 8.72 11.47
N LEU A 160 -0.37 7.92 10.69
CA LEU A 160 1.09 7.95 10.65
C LEU A 160 1.62 9.29 10.08
N ILE A 161 1.01 9.81 9.01
CA ILE A 161 1.35 11.13 8.48
C ILE A 161 1.00 12.24 9.49
N LEU A 162 -0.18 12.17 10.12
CA LEU A 162 -0.59 13.09 11.18
C LEU A 162 0.38 13.07 12.36
N THR A 163 0.85 11.89 12.74
CA THR A 163 1.89 11.70 13.77
C THR A 163 3.14 12.49 13.39
N VAL A 164 3.69 12.28 12.19
CA VAL A 164 4.91 13.00 11.73
C VAL A 164 4.67 14.51 11.64
N TYR A 165 3.50 14.93 11.15
CA TYR A 165 3.12 16.34 11.06
C TYR A 165 3.13 17.01 12.43
N LEU A 166 2.37 16.49 13.40
CA LEU A 166 2.22 17.04 14.74
C LEU A 166 3.50 16.91 15.56
N TRP A 167 4.24 15.82 15.37
CA TRP A 167 5.56 15.66 15.96
C TRP A 167 6.42 16.84 15.53
N GLY A 168 6.48 17.12 14.22
CA GLY A 168 7.27 18.19 13.61
C GLY A 168 6.92 19.62 14.05
N GLU A 169 5.66 19.96 14.35
CA GLU A 169 5.23 21.34 14.66
C GLU A 169 5.83 21.94 15.94
N GLY A 170 6.19 21.13 16.94
CA GLY A 170 6.79 21.64 18.17
C GLY A 170 6.52 20.77 19.39
N ILE A 171 7.14 21.14 20.52
CA ILE A 171 7.14 20.32 21.74
C ILE A 171 5.73 20.08 22.30
N ARG A 172 4.85 21.09 22.26
CA ARG A 172 3.46 21.02 22.75
C ARG A 172 2.60 20.08 21.90
N LEU A 173 2.82 20.06 20.59
CA LEU A 173 2.03 19.24 19.66
C LEU A 173 2.53 17.78 19.55
N ARG A 174 3.71 17.46 20.10
CA ARG A 174 4.22 16.07 20.12
C ARG A 174 3.35 15.12 20.92
N ILE A 175 2.66 15.58 21.97
CA ILE A 175 1.72 14.75 22.72
C ILE A 175 0.58 14.32 21.79
N PHE A 176 0.00 15.25 21.04
CA PHE A 176 -1.01 14.92 20.03
C PHE A 176 -0.45 14.05 18.90
N GLY A 177 0.82 14.23 18.53
CA GLY A 177 1.53 13.31 17.62
C GLY A 177 1.61 11.88 18.17
N ALA A 178 1.95 11.72 19.46
CA ALA A 178 1.98 10.42 20.12
C ALA A 178 0.58 9.79 20.23
N LEU A 179 -0.44 10.59 20.54
CA LEU A 179 -1.83 10.13 20.54
C LEU A 179 -2.30 9.71 19.13
N ALA A 180 -1.89 10.42 18.09
CA ALA A 180 -2.14 10.02 16.70
C ALA A 180 -1.44 8.69 16.36
N ALA A 181 -0.22 8.45 16.86
CA ALA A 181 0.49 7.19 16.69
C ALA A 181 -0.24 6.03 17.39
N VAL A 182 -0.79 6.29 18.57
CA VAL A 182 -1.63 5.33 19.31
C VAL A 182 -2.90 5.04 18.53
N ALA A 183 -3.59 6.08 18.04
CA ALA A 183 -4.76 5.90 17.18
C ALA A 183 -4.42 5.05 15.94
N ALA A 184 -3.24 5.22 15.34
CA ALA A 184 -2.80 4.37 14.23
C ALA A 184 -2.72 2.87 14.62
N ILE A 185 -2.30 2.52 15.84
CA ILE A 185 -2.32 1.13 16.34
C ILE A 185 -3.76 0.61 16.43
N PHE A 186 -4.66 1.40 16.99
CA PHE A 186 -6.09 1.07 17.10
C PHE A 186 -6.82 1.05 15.76
N VAL A 187 -6.19 1.55 14.69
CA VAL A 187 -6.60 1.22 13.32
C VAL A 187 -6.02 -0.12 12.93
N LYS A 188 -4.70 -0.28 13.07
CA LYS A 188 -3.98 -1.46 12.63
C LYS A 188 -2.63 -1.60 13.36
N VAL A 189 -2.40 -2.75 14.00
CA VAL A 189 -1.22 -3.01 14.84
C VAL A 189 0.13 -2.80 14.14
N GLN A 190 0.18 -2.98 12.82
CA GLN A 190 1.37 -2.70 12.01
C GLN A 190 1.87 -1.25 12.15
N ALA A 191 1.03 -0.30 12.57
CA ALA A 191 1.45 1.07 12.86
C ALA A 191 2.46 1.17 14.02
N ALA A 192 2.61 0.14 14.85
CA ALA A 192 3.55 0.13 15.97
C ALA A 192 5.01 0.38 15.54
N ILE A 193 5.34 0.17 14.27
CA ILE A 193 6.64 0.54 13.67
C ILE A 193 7.02 2.01 13.89
N ILE A 194 6.05 2.91 14.12
CA ILE A 194 6.33 4.33 14.26
C ILE A 194 6.97 4.67 15.60
N PHE A 195 6.78 3.86 16.65
CA PHE A 195 7.36 4.15 17.96
C PHE A 195 8.89 4.16 17.99
N PRO A 196 9.60 3.14 17.47
CA PRO A 196 11.05 3.23 17.37
C PRO A 196 11.51 4.41 16.49
N VAL A 197 10.73 4.80 15.47
CA VAL A 197 11.01 6.01 14.67
C VAL A 197 10.95 7.26 15.54
N LEU A 198 9.90 7.42 16.34
CA LEU A 198 9.73 8.57 17.23
C LEU A 198 10.80 8.61 18.33
N ILE A 199 11.13 7.46 18.93
CA ILE A 199 12.17 7.33 19.95
C ILE A 199 13.53 7.71 19.38
N LEU A 200 13.94 7.12 18.25
CA LEU A 200 15.23 7.44 17.63
C LEU A 200 15.28 8.88 17.12
N SER A 201 14.18 9.40 16.58
CA SER A 201 14.07 10.81 16.19
C SER A 201 14.30 11.74 17.39
N PHE A 202 13.65 11.42 18.51
CA PHE A 202 13.82 12.15 19.77
C PHE A 202 15.27 12.09 20.27
N LEU A 203 15.89 10.90 20.27
CA LEU A 203 17.29 10.74 20.69
C LEU A 203 18.26 11.51 19.80
N GLY A 204 18.03 11.53 18.49
CA GLY A 204 18.83 12.33 17.55
C GLY A 204 18.71 13.83 17.83
N GLU A 205 17.50 14.32 18.14
CA GLU A 205 17.29 15.71 18.54
C GLU A 205 17.95 16.04 19.89
N TYR A 206 17.85 15.12 20.86
CA TYR A 206 18.48 15.24 22.17
C TYR A 206 19.98 15.41 22.08
N TRP A 207 20.61 14.65 21.20
CA TRP A 207 22.05 14.71 21.01
C TRP A 207 22.49 16.03 20.36
N LYS A 208 21.67 16.61 19.48
CA LYS A 208 21.98 17.86 18.77
C LYS A 208 21.65 19.14 19.57
N ARG A 209 20.77 19.09 20.58
CA ARG A 209 20.36 20.29 21.34
C ARG A 209 21.25 20.57 22.56
N ARG A 210 21.62 21.85 22.75
CA ARG A 210 22.39 22.33 23.92
C ARG A 210 21.57 22.34 25.22
N ASN A 211 20.27 22.67 25.14
CA ASN A 211 19.36 22.64 26.29
C ASN A 211 18.45 21.39 26.24
N LYS A 212 18.66 20.49 27.19
CA LYS A 212 18.08 19.13 27.20
C LYS A 212 16.80 18.98 28.03
N ARG A 213 16.55 19.89 28.97
CA ARG A 213 15.43 19.82 29.94
C ARG A 213 14.03 19.64 29.32
N PRO A 214 13.59 20.46 28.34
CA PRO A 214 12.24 20.31 27.78
C PRO A 214 12.08 19.01 26.98
N LEU A 215 13.19 18.44 26.50
CA LEU A 215 13.14 17.18 25.79
C LEU A 215 12.85 16.03 26.75
N VAL A 216 13.60 15.93 27.87
CA VAL A 216 13.46 14.84 28.85
C VAL A 216 12.01 14.67 29.33
N LEU A 217 11.34 15.79 29.63
CA LEU A 217 9.92 15.76 30.01
C LEU A 217 9.05 15.15 28.92
N VAL A 218 9.22 15.56 27.66
CA VAL A 218 8.44 14.99 26.54
C VAL A 218 8.82 13.55 26.23
N ALA A 219 10.06 13.12 26.45
CA ALA A 219 10.42 11.71 26.38
C ALA A 219 9.61 10.89 27.39
N TRP A 220 9.59 11.34 28.65
CA TRP A 220 8.84 10.66 29.70
C TRP A 220 7.35 10.59 29.39
N TYR A 221 6.73 11.72 29.01
CA TYR A 221 5.32 11.71 28.60
C TYR A 221 5.07 10.81 27.40
N GLY A 222 5.96 10.83 26.40
CA GLY A 222 5.87 9.95 25.23
C GLY A 222 5.93 8.48 25.63
N ILE A 223 6.92 8.08 26.45
CA ILE A 223 7.08 6.71 26.93
C ILE A 223 5.85 6.27 27.73
N VAL A 224 5.36 7.11 28.64
CA VAL A 224 4.18 6.78 29.46
C VAL A 224 2.95 6.62 28.57
N VAL A 225 2.68 7.55 27.65
CA VAL A 225 1.54 7.45 26.73
C VAL A 225 1.64 6.18 25.89
N VAL A 226 2.82 5.85 25.38
CA VAL A 226 3.03 4.64 24.57
C VAL A 226 2.86 3.38 25.40
N ALA A 227 3.46 3.31 26.59
CA ALA A 227 3.37 2.17 27.47
C ALA A 227 1.93 1.93 27.91
N VAL A 228 1.24 2.97 28.39
CA VAL A 228 -0.18 2.89 28.79
C VAL A 228 -1.06 2.50 27.62
N SER A 229 -0.79 3.02 26.41
CA SER A 229 -1.59 2.70 25.23
C SER A 229 -1.34 1.28 24.73
N LEU A 230 -0.10 0.78 24.78
CA LEU A 230 0.22 -0.60 24.43
C LEU A 230 -0.37 -1.57 25.45
N LEU A 231 -0.24 -1.28 26.75
CA LEU A 231 -0.87 -2.06 27.81
C LEU A 231 -2.40 -2.03 27.67
N GLY A 232 -2.98 -0.87 27.42
CA GLY A 232 -4.42 -0.72 27.16
C GLY A 232 -4.87 -1.48 25.92
N TYR A 233 -4.12 -1.41 24.82
CA TYR A 233 -4.40 -2.20 23.61
C TYR A 233 -4.31 -3.71 23.88
N LEU A 234 -3.26 -4.16 24.58
CA LEU A 234 -3.09 -5.57 24.94
C LEU A 234 -4.20 -6.06 25.86
N PHE A 235 -4.56 -5.27 26.87
CA PHE A 235 -5.64 -5.58 27.79
C PHE A 235 -7.00 -5.62 27.09
N PHE A 236 -7.33 -4.59 26.30
CA PHE A 236 -8.61 -4.52 25.59
C PHE A 236 -8.74 -5.59 24.50
N THR A 237 -7.64 -5.91 23.81
CA THR A 237 -7.66 -6.87 22.70
C THR A 237 -7.54 -8.32 23.17
N TYR A 238 -6.76 -8.57 24.23
CA TYR A 238 -6.34 -9.93 24.62
C TYR A 238 -6.60 -10.27 26.10
N GLY A 239 -7.09 -9.36 26.94
CA GLY A 239 -7.26 -9.59 28.38
C GLY A 239 -8.10 -10.83 28.70
N GLU A 240 -9.25 -10.99 28.05
CA GLU A 240 -10.13 -12.17 28.21
C GLU A 240 -9.60 -13.43 27.49
N ARG A 241 -8.58 -13.30 26.63
CA ARG A 241 -8.14 -14.35 25.71
C ARG A 241 -6.62 -14.55 25.72
N LEU A 242 -6.00 -14.46 26.89
CA LEU A 242 -4.59 -14.84 27.09
C LEU A 242 -4.20 -16.18 26.43
N PRO A 243 -5.06 -17.23 26.42
CA PRO A 243 -4.78 -18.45 25.65
C PRO A 243 -4.65 -18.21 24.13
N LEU A 244 -5.50 -17.36 23.55
CA LEU A 244 -5.43 -16.98 22.13
C LEU A 244 -4.17 -16.15 21.83
N ALA A 245 -3.68 -15.36 22.78
CA ALA A 245 -2.42 -14.64 22.61
C ALA A 245 -1.25 -15.62 22.38
N ARG A 246 -1.26 -16.81 23.02
CA ARG A 246 -0.26 -17.86 22.75
C ARG A 246 -0.37 -18.41 21.33
N GLU A 247 -1.57 -18.54 20.77
CA GLU A 247 -1.77 -18.94 19.37
C GLU A 247 -1.31 -17.85 18.40
N VAL A 248 -1.58 -16.57 18.71
CA VAL A 248 -1.09 -15.44 17.93
C VAL A 248 0.44 -15.41 17.93
N VAL A 249 1.08 -15.61 19.09
CA VAL A 249 2.54 -15.70 19.18
C VAL A 249 3.06 -16.89 18.39
N ARG A 250 2.41 -18.06 18.47
CA ARG A 250 2.76 -19.23 17.64
C ARG A 250 2.61 -18.94 16.15
N ALA A 251 1.53 -18.28 15.74
CA ALA A 251 1.29 -17.91 14.35
C ALA A 251 2.27 -16.84 13.85
N ILE A 252 2.68 -15.90 14.71
CA ILE A 252 3.74 -14.93 14.41
C ILE A 252 5.07 -15.66 14.27
N ARG A 253 5.42 -16.54 15.21
CA ARG A 253 6.66 -17.32 15.18
C ARG A 253 6.76 -18.20 13.92
N ALA A 254 5.66 -18.82 13.53
CA ALA A 254 5.56 -19.59 12.28
C ALA A 254 5.67 -18.74 11.00
N ARG A 255 5.56 -17.41 11.11
CA ARG A 255 5.71 -16.44 10.01
C ARG A 255 7.02 -15.67 10.04
N LEU A 256 7.82 -15.82 11.09
CA LEU A 256 9.15 -15.26 11.15
C LEU A 256 10.08 -16.11 10.27
N PRO A 257 11.05 -15.49 9.59
CA PRO A 257 12.08 -16.24 8.89
C PRO A 257 12.91 -17.05 9.89
N GLU A 258 13.34 -18.25 9.51
CA GLU A 258 14.22 -19.08 10.34
C GLU A 258 15.55 -18.36 10.63
N ASN A 259 16.00 -17.52 9.69
CA ASN A 259 17.22 -16.72 9.80
C ASN A 259 16.90 -15.22 9.69
N ALA A 260 17.30 -14.44 10.70
CA ALA A 260 17.11 -12.98 10.72
C ALA A 260 17.85 -12.25 9.58
N LEU A 261 18.85 -12.90 8.98
CA LEU A 261 19.65 -12.39 7.86
C LEU A 261 19.28 -13.04 6.52
N ASP A 262 18.08 -13.60 6.38
CA ASP A 262 17.64 -14.10 5.07
C ASP A 262 17.59 -12.94 4.06
N PHE A 263 18.66 -12.81 3.27
CA PHE A 263 18.79 -11.79 2.25
C PHE A 263 17.67 -11.87 1.21
N ARG A 264 17.04 -13.06 1.03
CA ARG A 264 15.87 -13.21 0.17
C ARG A 264 14.68 -12.44 0.70
N ALA A 265 14.54 -12.30 2.02
CA ALA A 265 13.50 -11.49 2.63
C ALA A 265 13.70 -10.00 2.31
N ILE A 266 14.92 -9.48 2.47
CA ILE A 266 15.21 -8.06 2.19
C ILE A 266 15.11 -7.78 0.69
N SER A 267 15.70 -8.65 -0.15
CA SER A 267 15.65 -8.48 -1.59
C SER A 267 14.23 -8.58 -2.12
N SER A 268 13.39 -9.48 -1.60
CA SER A 268 11.97 -9.56 -2.00
C SER A 268 11.13 -8.38 -1.52
N VAL A 269 11.53 -7.65 -0.46
CA VAL A 269 10.88 -6.38 -0.07
C VAL A 269 11.22 -5.26 -1.05
N VAL A 270 12.49 -5.13 -1.43
CA VAL A 270 12.94 -4.10 -2.38
C VAL A 270 12.46 -4.43 -3.79
N ALA A 271 12.54 -5.71 -4.17
CA ALA A 271 12.03 -6.24 -5.42
C ALA A 271 10.51 -6.34 -5.43
N SER A 272 9.84 -6.27 -4.26
CA SER A 272 8.38 -6.38 -4.16
C SER A 272 7.75 -5.44 -5.17
N SER A 273 6.80 -5.98 -5.94
CA SER A 273 6.22 -5.31 -7.10
C SER A 273 5.87 -3.86 -6.78
N ILE A 274 5.33 -3.53 -5.62
CA ILE A 274 4.91 -2.16 -5.31
C ILE A 274 5.92 -1.05 -5.57
N PHE A 275 7.18 -1.19 -5.15
CA PHE A 275 8.09 -0.04 -5.22
C PHE A 275 8.61 0.18 -6.63
N LEU A 276 8.98 -0.91 -7.30
CA LEU A 276 9.52 -0.87 -8.67
C LEU A 276 8.42 -0.88 -9.73
N SER A 277 7.33 -1.59 -9.53
CA SER A 277 6.16 -1.61 -10.43
C SER A 277 5.18 -0.48 -10.17
N GLY A 278 5.25 0.22 -9.03
CA GLY A 278 4.40 1.37 -8.74
C GLY A 278 5.09 2.69 -9.03
N MET A 279 6.34 2.89 -8.58
CA MET A 279 7.09 4.14 -8.77
C MET A 279 8.60 3.89 -8.93
N PRO A 280 9.04 3.26 -10.04
CA PRO A 280 10.43 2.84 -10.19
C PRO A 280 11.39 4.03 -10.04
N VAL A 281 11.08 5.16 -10.67
CA VAL A 281 11.94 6.34 -10.65
C VAL A 281 12.10 6.92 -9.24
N VAL A 282 10.99 7.10 -8.50
CA VAL A 282 11.03 7.69 -7.16
C VAL A 282 11.70 6.75 -6.16
N THR A 283 11.44 5.46 -6.28
CA THR A 283 12.12 4.42 -5.49
C THR A 283 13.63 4.44 -5.75
N LEU A 284 14.05 4.45 -7.02
CA LEU A 284 15.47 4.51 -7.38
C LEU A 284 16.14 5.79 -6.89
N LEU A 285 15.49 6.96 -7.05
CA LEU A 285 15.99 8.22 -6.51
C LEU A 285 16.18 8.14 -4.98
N THR A 286 15.22 7.55 -4.29
CA THR A 286 15.27 7.36 -2.84
C THR A 286 16.42 6.45 -2.44
N LEU A 287 16.47 5.22 -2.97
CA LEU A 287 17.47 4.22 -2.61
C LEU A 287 18.88 4.67 -2.96
N CYS A 288 19.06 5.25 -4.16
CA CYS A 288 20.34 5.79 -4.56
C CYS A 288 20.74 6.94 -3.66
N GLY A 289 19.84 7.91 -3.42
CA GLY A 289 20.09 9.11 -2.62
C GLY A 289 20.29 8.88 -1.12
N LEU A 290 19.78 7.77 -0.59
CA LEU A 290 19.72 7.49 0.85
C LEU A 290 21.08 7.59 1.57
N PRO A 291 22.21 7.02 1.06
CA PRO A 291 23.51 7.17 1.71
C PRO A 291 23.97 8.63 1.80
N GLY A 292 23.73 9.42 0.75
CA GLY A 292 24.04 10.85 0.73
C GLY A 292 23.23 11.64 1.77
N LEU A 293 21.94 11.32 1.88
CA LEU A 293 21.07 11.90 2.90
C LEU A 293 21.49 11.49 4.31
N ILE A 294 21.82 10.21 4.54
CA ILE A 294 22.30 9.69 5.83
C ILE A 294 23.59 10.41 6.25
N LYS A 295 24.57 10.55 5.35
CA LYS A 295 25.81 11.27 5.63
C LYS A 295 25.54 12.70 6.12
N ARG A 296 24.57 13.39 5.50
CA ARG A 296 24.20 14.76 5.86
C ARG A 296 23.51 14.87 7.22
N LEU A 297 22.78 13.83 7.67
CA LEU A 297 22.16 13.80 8.99
C LEU A 297 23.19 13.96 10.12
N PHE A 298 24.38 13.42 9.94
CA PHE A 298 25.46 13.52 10.93
C PHE A 298 26.21 14.86 10.83
N GLY A 299 26.07 15.59 9.73
CA GLY A 299 26.71 16.88 9.49
C GLY A 299 25.98 18.10 10.07
N ALA A 300 26.31 19.28 9.52
CA ALA A 300 25.72 20.57 9.89
C ALA A 300 24.30 20.78 9.33
N GLU A 301 23.93 20.07 8.26
CA GLU A 301 22.61 20.18 7.61
C GLU A 301 21.54 19.26 8.23
N TRP A 302 21.58 19.08 9.54
CA TRP A 302 20.59 18.26 10.21
C TRP A 302 19.18 18.87 10.03
N GLN A 303 18.27 18.09 9.44
CA GLN A 303 16.86 18.45 9.29
C GLN A 303 16.00 17.35 9.89
N ARG A 304 15.08 17.76 10.75
CA ARG A 304 14.27 16.87 11.57
C ARG A 304 13.34 15.99 10.74
N GLU A 305 12.60 16.59 9.81
CA GLU A 305 11.64 15.93 8.94
C GLU A 305 12.34 14.87 8.07
N ARG A 306 13.50 15.22 7.50
CA ARG A 306 14.35 14.29 6.76
C ARG A 306 14.77 13.11 7.63
N PHE A 307 15.20 13.37 8.86
CA PHE A 307 15.61 12.31 9.79
C PHE A 307 14.46 11.35 10.10
N LEU A 308 13.25 11.89 10.36
CA LEU A 308 12.04 11.10 10.58
C LEU A 308 11.72 10.21 9.39
N PHE A 309 11.73 10.74 8.16
CA PHE A 309 11.44 9.92 6.97
C PHE A 309 12.49 8.85 6.71
N ILE A 310 13.78 9.12 6.97
CA ILE A 310 14.85 8.11 6.86
C ILE A 310 14.63 6.99 7.87
N LEU A 311 14.39 7.33 9.13
CA LEU A 311 14.11 6.35 10.18
C LEU A 311 12.84 5.55 9.87
N TRP A 312 11.77 6.22 9.41
CA TRP A 312 10.52 5.56 9.02
C TRP A 312 10.75 4.57 7.87
N LEU A 313 11.48 4.96 6.83
CA LEU A 313 11.81 4.07 5.73
C LEU A 313 12.61 2.86 6.20
N LEU A 314 13.73 3.08 6.92
CA LEU A 314 14.64 2.02 7.34
C LEU A 314 13.97 1.03 8.30
N ILE A 315 13.34 1.53 9.36
CA ILE A 315 12.63 0.68 10.33
C ILE A 315 11.48 -0.05 9.66
N GLY A 316 10.73 0.63 8.79
CA GLY A 316 9.62 0.03 8.08
C GLY A 316 10.06 -1.08 7.13
N LEU A 317 11.17 -0.90 6.39
CA LEU A 317 11.75 -1.94 5.55
C LEU A 317 12.20 -3.15 6.38
N CYS A 318 12.87 -2.91 7.51
CA CYS A 318 13.23 -3.98 8.45
C CYS A 318 11.98 -4.71 8.94
N ALA A 319 10.95 -3.98 9.38
CA ALA A 319 9.72 -4.56 9.89
C ALA A 319 9.03 -5.46 8.86
N VAL A 320 8.93 -5.04 7.60
CA VAL A 320 8.31 -5.88 6.56
C VAL A 320 9.19 -7.09 6.21
N ALA A 321 10.52 -6.95 6.23
CA ALA A 321 11.44 -8.05 6.01
C ALA A 321 11.30 -9.18 7.06
N PHE A 322 10.76 -8.90 8.25
CA PHE A 322 10.50 -9.93 9.27
C PHE A 322 9.25 -10.79 9.04
N PHE A 323 8.36 -10.46 8.08
CA PHE A 323 7.12 -11.24 7.87
C PHE A 323 7.20 -12.09 6.60
N ASN A 324 6.84 -13.37 6.61
CA ASN A 324 6.80 -14.17 5.36
C ASN A 324 5.61 -13.81 4.45
N TYR A 325 4.50 -13.33 5.01
CA TYR A 325 3.32 -12.91 4.25
C TYR A 325 3.31 -11.39 4.02
N ARG A 326 3.57 -10.97 2.77
CA ARG A 326 3.77 -9.57 2.41
C ARG A 326 2.96 -9.15 1.18
N PRO A 327 1.62 -9.17 1.27
CA PRO A 327 0.82 -8.63 0.19
C PRO A 327 1.16 -7.15 -0.02
N PRO A 328 1.10 -6.66 -1.27
CA PRO A 328 1.31 -5.27 -1.63
C PRO A 328 0.72 -4.25 -0.61
N ARG A 329 -0.55 -4.38 -0.19
CA ARG A 329 -1.15 -3.44 0.78
C ARG A 329 -0.36 -3.22 2.09
N TYR A 330 0.50 -4.16 2.51
CA TYR A 330 1.32 -4.00 3.73
C TYR A 330 2.48 -3.02 3.54
N TYR A 331 2.86 -2.68 2.32
CA TYR A 331 3.91 -1.68 2.06
C TYR A 331 3.36 -0.25 1.94
N MET A 332 2.04 -0.04 2.03
CA MET A 332 1.44 1.29 1.84
C MET A 332 2.03 2.37 2.75
N PHE A 333 2.39 2.02 3.98
CA PHE A 333 2.95 2.98 4.94
C PHE A 333 4.38 3.42 4.59
N LEU A 334 5.07 2.69 3.71
CA LEU A 334 6.40 3.05 3.21
C LEU A 334 6.34 3.99 2.01
N ILE A 335 5.19 4.11 1.34
CA ILE A 335 5.06 4.99 0.16
C ILE A 335 5.32 6.46 0.54
N PRO A 336 4.75 7.04 1.61
CA PRO A 336 5.03 8.43 1.98
C PRO A 336 6.53 8.74 2.24
N PRO A 337 7.28 7.99 3.08
CA PRO A 337 8.70 8.26 3.27
C PRO A 337 9.53 8.06 1.99
N VAL A 338 9.20 7.07 1.14
CA VAL A 338 9.86 6.90 -0.16
C VAL A 338 9.63 8.14 -1.04
N VAL A 339 8.39 8.61 -1.17
CA VAL A 339 8.11 9.79 -2.00
C VAL A 339 8.77 11.04 -1.43
N ALA A 340 8.75 11.24 -0.11
CA ALA A 340 9.38 12.40 0.54
C ALA A 340 10.88 12.46 0.28
N LEU A 341 11.59 11.34 0.48
CA LEU A 341 13.03 11.26 0.30
C LEU A 341 13.44 11.31 -1.18
N GLY A 342 12.71 10.63 -2.06
CA GLY A 342 12.94 10.71 -3.51
C GLY A 342 12.75 12.14 -4.04
N THR A 343 11.80 12.89 -3.48
CA THR A 343 11.57 14.30 -3.81
C THR A 343 12.69 15.20 -3.29
N ASP A 344 13.21 14.96 -2.09
CA ASP A 344 14.38 15.68 -1.54
C ASP A 344 15.62 15.48 -2.45
N VAL A 345 15.89 14.23 -2.84
CA VAL A 345 16.98 13.91 -3.79
C VAL A 345 16.77 14.62 -5.13
N TRP A 346 15.54 14.59 -5.66
CA TRP A 346 15.17 15.28 -6.90
C TRP A 346 15.37 16.79 -6.81
N GLU A 347 14.98 17.43 -5.70
CA GLU A 347 15.19 18.87 -5.49
C GLU A 347 16.69 19.21 -5.50
N ARG A 348 17.50 18.39 -4.86
CA ARG A 348 18.96 18.60 -4.81
C ARG A 348 19.61 18.45 -6.18
N LEU A 349 19.10 17.55 -7.03
CA LEU A 349 19.50 17.46 -8.43
C LEU A 349 19.24 18.78 -9.15
N LEU A 350 18.07 19.38 -8.95
CA LEU A 350 17.71 20.69 -9.52
C LEU A 350 18.58 21.83 -9.01
N ARG A 351 18.84 21.88 -7.70
CA ARG A 351 19.67 22.92 -7.07
C ARG A 351 21.17 22.75 -7.34
N ARG A 352 21.57 21.69 -8.04
CA ARG A 352 22.96 21.30 -8.31
C ARG A 352 23.77 21.04 -7.04
N GLU A 353 23.10 20.78 -5.93
CA GLU A 353 23.75 20.45 -4.67
C GLU A 353 24.45 19.10 -4.80
N GLN A 354 25.57 18.96 -4.10
CA GLN A 354 26.38 17.76 -4.17
C GLN A 354 25.74 16.64 -3.33
N ILE A 355 24.83 15.85 -3.90
CA ILE A 355 24.06 14.84 -3.15
C ILE A 355 24.97 13.82 -2.44
N PHE A 356 26.15 13.53 -3.01
CA PHE A 356 27.18 12.66 -2.42
C PHE A 356 28.54 13.34 -2.50
N GLY A 357 29.27 13.36 -1.39
CA GLY A 357 30.69 13.65 -1.45
C GLY A 357 31.39 12.51 -2.21
N ILE A 358 32.19 12.86 -3.23
CA ILE A 358 33.14 12.02 -4.01
C ILE A 358 32.70 11.67 -5.45
N LYS A 359 33.72 11.61 -6.32
CA LYS A 359 33.83 11.20 -7.75
C LYS A 359 33.12 9.89 -8.15
N THR A 360 32.41 9.22 -7.25
CA THR A 360 31.72 7.92 -7.37
C THR A 360 30.32 8.00 -7.99
N TRP A 361 29.80 9.21 -8.24
CA TRP A 361 28.45 9.42 -8.81
C TRP A 361 28.27 8.76 -10.18
N SER A 362 29.29 8.85 -11.05
CA SER A 362 29.25 8.18 -12.34
C SER A 362 29.29 6.67 -12.16
N ALA A 363 30.16 6.14 -11.30
CA ALA A 363 30.32 4.70 -11.10
C ALA A 363 29.09 4.04 -10.47
N PHE A 364 28.51 4.62 -9.42
CA PHE A 364 27.36 4.03 -8.73
C PHE A 364 26.06 4.15 -9.54
N LEU A 365 25.82 5.30 -10.16
CA LEU A 365 24.70 5.46 -11.10
C LEU A 365 24.91 4.57 -12.34
N LEU A 366 26.16 4.40 -12.78
CA LEU A 366 26.54 3.39 -13.78
C LEU A 366 26.09 2.02 -13.32
N THR A 367 26.52 1.56 -12.15
CA THR A 367 26.28 0.18 -11.68
C THR A 367 24.81 -0.07 -11.44
N ALA A 368 24.06 0.90 -10.92
CA ALA A 368 22.62 0.77 -10.73
C ALA A 368 21.85 0.76 -12.06
N LEU A 369 22.19 1.64 -13.00
CA LEU A 369 21.62 1.63 -14.35
C LEU A 369 22.06 0.40 -15.15
N TRP A 370 23.30 -0.08 -14.98
CA TRP A 370 23.82 -1.30 -15.58
C TRP A 370 23.15 -2.54 -15.03
N ALA A 371 22.96 -2.65 -13.71
CA ALA A 371 22.25 -3.75 -13.10
C ALA A 371 20.80 -3.77 -13.57
N PHE A 372 20.14 -2.61 -13.62
CA PHE A 372 18.79 -2.48 -14.16
C PHE A 372 18.72 -2.86 -15.65
N PHE A 373 19.69 -2.41 -16.46
CA PHE A 373 19.77 -2.72 -17.88
C PHE A 373 20.10 -4.19 -18.15
N ILE A 374 21.00 -4.80 -17.36
CA ILE A 374 21.27 -6.25 -17.39
C ILE A 374 19.99 -7.00 -17.05
N CYS A 375 19.27 -6.63 -15.99
CA CYS A 375 18.03 -7.29 -15.61
C CYS A 375 16.99 -7.23 -16.73
N ILE A 376 16.82 -6.07 -17.38
CA ILE A 376 15.92 -5.90 -18.53
C ILE A 376 16.40 -6.71 -19.73
N THR A 377 17.68 -6.69 -20.05
CA THR A 377 18.26 -7.38 -21.22
C THR A 377 18.20 -8.90 -21.04
N LEU A 378 18.52 -9.41 -19.85
CA LEU A 378 18.39 -10.83 -19.52
C LEU A 378 16.91 -11.27 -19.55
N ALA A 379 15.99 -10.42 -19.11
CA ALA A 379 14.56 -10.70 -19.20
C ALA A 379 14.06 -10.74 -20.66
N ILE A 380 14.52 -9.83 -21.52
CA ILE A 380 14.21 -9.83 -22.96
C ILE A 380 14.82 -11.05 -23.66
N PHE A 381 16.08 -11.38 -23.35
CA PHE A 381 16.76 -12.54 -23.94
C PHE A 381 16.10 -13.87 -23.51
N ALA A 382 15.70 -13.98 -22.24
CA ALA A 382 14.94 -15.11 -21.73
C ALA A 382 13.58 -15.27 -22.45
N LEU A 383 12.89 -14.17 -22.78
CA LEU A 383 11.67 -14.21 -23.57
C LEU A 383 11.89 -14.62 -25.03
N ILE A 384 12.96 -14.12 -25.67
CA ILE A 384 13.29 -14.47 -27.07
C ILE A 384 13.66 -15.95 -27.17
N GLN A 385 14.41 -16.48 -26.20
CA GLN A 385 14.74 -17.90 -26.09
C GLN A 385 13.49 -18.75 -25.81
N ALA A 386 12.62 -18.31 -24.89
CA ALA A 386 11.34 -18.99 -24.61
C ALA A 386 10.38 -19.03 -25.81
N ARG A 387 10.51 -18.10 -26.75
CA ARG A 387 9.72 -18.08 -28.00
C ARG A 387 10.26 -19.05 -29.06
N ASN A 388 11.55 -19.34 -29.06
CA ASN A 388 12.22 -20.03 -30.18
C ASN A 388 12.56 -21.50 -29.92
N LYS A 389 12.45 -22.04 -28.70
CA LYS A 389 12.62 -23.48 -28.43
C LYS A 389 11.68 -24.00 -27.33
N TYR A 390 11.08 -25.17 -27.58
CA TYR A 390 10.28 -25.97 -26.65
C TYR A 390 11.07 -26.53 -25.45
N ASP A 391 12.07 -25.81 -24.94
CA ASP A 391 12.89 -26.31 -23.84
C ASP A 391 12.31 -25.83 -22.50
N LEU A 392 11.40 -26.66 -21.98
CA LEU A 392 10.66 -26.46 -20.74
C LEU A 392 11.59 -26.10 -19.57
N PHE A 393 12.83 -26.57 -19.58
CA PHE A 393 13.83 -26.29 -18.54
C PHE A 393 14.28 -24.84 -18.53
N TYR A 394 14.61 -24.25 -19.69
CA TYR A 394 14.96 -22.83 -19.78
C TYR A 394 13.74 -21.95 -19.54
N TYR A 395 12.55 -22.38 -19.96
CA TYR A 395 11.30 -21.71 -19.59
C TYR A 395 11.07 -21.74 -18.08
N LEU A 396 11.31 -22.86 -17.39
CA LEU A 396 11.15 -22.99 -15.94
C LEU A 396 12.20 -22.20 -15.16
N ARG A 397 13.48 -22.20 -15.57
CA ARG A 397 14.52 -21.38 -14.93
C ARG A 397 14.38 -19.89 -15.23
N ALA A 398 14.02 -19.53 -16.47
CA ALA A 398 13.65 -18.17 -16.81
C ALA A 398 12.40 -17.78 -16.02
N ARG A 399 11.39 -18.63 -15.92
CA ARG A 399 10.20 -18.41 -15.11
C ARG A 399 10.55 -18.26 -13.63
N GLU A 400 11.45 -19.05 -13.05
CA GLU A 400 11.94 -18.89 -11.69
C GLU A 400 12.75 -17.60 -11.50
N PHE A 401 13.58 -17.22 -12.47
CA PHE A 401 14.35 -15.96 -12.46
C PHE A 401 13.46 -14.73 -12.66
N LEU A 402 12.44 -14.85 -13.51
CA LEU A 402 11.40 -13.84 -13.76
C LEU A 402 10.39 -13.78 -12.61
N ASP A 403 10.12 -14.89 -11.94
CA ASP A 403 9.33 -14.98 -10.70
C ASP A 403 10.16 -14.38 -9.54
N PHE A 404 11.50 -14.57 -9.51
CA PHE A 404 12.44 -13.96 -8.57
C PHE A 404 12.56 -12.44 -8.74
N PHE A 405 12.56 -11.94 -9.99
CA PHE A 405 12.53 -10.51 -10.31
C PHE A 405 11.11 -9.91 -10.43
N ILE A 406 10.07 -10.67 -10.07
CA ILE A 406 8.68 -10.19 -10.01
C ILE A 406 8.24 -9.56 -11.35
N ILE A 407 8.64 -10.19 -12.46
CA ILE A 407 8.27 -9.77 -13.80
C ILE A 407 7.09 -10.61 -14.33
N LYS A 408 6.47 -11.50 -13.54
CA LYS A 408 5.31 -12.28 -14.02
C LYS A 408 4.07 -11.43 -14.31
N GLU A 409 3.68 -10.55 -13.38
CA GLU A 409 2.58 -9.58 -13.57
C GLU A 409 2.96 -8.54 -14.64
N TYR A 410 4.21 -8.08 -14.59
CA TYR A 410 4.74 -7.13 -15.57
C TYR A 410 4.72 -7.78 -16.95
N PHE A 411 5.19 -9.02 -17.14
CA PHE A 411 5.18 -9.76 -18.41
C PHE A 411 3.79 -10.09 -18.94
N ARG A 412 2.84 -10.42 -18.06
CA ARG A 412 1.45 -10.57 -18.47
C ARG A 412 0.88 -9.27 -19.01
N SER A 413 1.27 -8.13 -18.44
CA SER A 413 0.96 -6.81 -18.98
C SER A 413 1.79 -6.43 -20.22
N LEU A 414 3.04 -6.88 -20.32
CA LEU A 414 3.95 -6.63 -21.43
C LEU A 414 3.56 -7.42 -22.69
N ARG A 415 2.89 -8.57 -22.51
CA ARG A 415 2.35 -9.40 -23.62
C ARG A 415 1.24 -8.68 -24.38
N GLU A 416 0.56 -7.73 -23.75
CA GLU A 416 -0.59 -7.02 -24.32
C GLU A 416 -0.22 -5.69 -25.02
N ASP A 417 0.99 -5.13 -24.79
CA ASP A 417 1.34 -3.81 -25.34
C ASP A 417 2.86 -3.63 -25.63
N PRO A 418 3.43 -4.32 -26.64
CA PRO A 418 4.87 -4.33 -26.95
C PRO A 418 5.42 -2.94 -27.36
N VAL A 419 4.55 -2.01 -27.76
CA VAL A 419 4.91 -0.65 -28.15
C VAL A 419 5.43 0.15 -26.94
N VAL A 420 4.83 -0.05 -25.76
CA VAL A 420 5.27 0.64 -24.53
C VAL A 420 6.68 0.19 -24.13
N ILE A 421 7.01 -1.08 -24.35
CA ILE A 421 8.34 -1.65 -24.11
C ILE A 421 9.34 -1.01 -25.04
N LEU A 422 9.04 -0.98 -26.33
CA LEU A 422 9.90 -0.37 -27.32
C LEU A 422 10.15 1.11 -26.97
N LEU A 423 9.12 1.85 -26.58
CA LEU A 423 9.24 3.26 -26.21
C LEU A 423 10.04 3.47 -24.92
N LEU A 424 9.85 2.65 -23.89
CA LEU A 424 10.62 2.73 -22.64
C LEU A 424 12.07 2.30 -22.85
N SER A 425 12.31 1.23 -23.60
CA SER A 425 13.64 0.77 -23.97
C SER A 425 14.37 1.78 -24.84
N LEU A 426 13.69 2.38 -25.82
CA LEU A 426 14.24 3.47 -26.64
C LEU A 426 14.52 4.71 -25.80
N ALA A 427 13.61 5.12 -24.92
CA ALA A 427 13.83 6.25 -24.02
C ALA A 427 15.04 6.00 -23.11
N LEU A 428 15.14 4.81 -22.50
CA LEU A 428 16.29 4.41 -21.67
C LEU A 428 17.59 4.34 -22.49
N TRP A 429 17.52 3.90 -23.74
CA TRP A 429 18.66 3.87 -24.66
C TRP A 429 19.11 5.28 -25.06
N PHE A 430 18.19 6.20 -25.35
CA PHE A 430 18.52 7.62 -25.60
C PHE A 430 19.09 8.32 -24.37
N ILE A 431 18.62 7.97 -23.16
CA ILE A 431 19.25 8.43 -21.91
C ILE A 431 20.67 7.90 -21.83
N TRP A 432 20.88 6.61 -22.08
CA TRP A 432 22.20 6.00 -22.04
C TRP A 432 23.13 6.67 -23.06
N LEU A 433 22.67 6.85 -24.31
CA LEU A 433 23.43 7.51 -25.37
C LEU A 433 23.78 8.97 -24.99
N GLY A 434 22.81 9.72 -24.45
CA GLY A 434 23.01 11.10 -24.02
C GLY A 434 23.93 11.23 -22.80
N VAL A 435 23.87 10.29 -21.87
CA VAL A 435 24.69 10.29 -20.64
C VAL A 435 26.07 9.67 -20.87
N PHE A 436 26.30 8.88 -21.92
CA PHE A 436 27.61 8.21 -22.11
C PHE A 436 28.36 8.60 -23.36
N VAL A 437 27.67 8.78 -24.49
CA VAL A 437 28.34 9.18 -25.74
C VAL A 437 28.59 10.68 -25.70
N LEU A 438 27.61 11.44 -25.20
CA LEU A 438 27.73 12.89 -25.15
C LEU A 438 28.45 13.36 -23.88
N TRP A 439 28.26 12.75 -22.72
CA TRP A 439 28.82 13.25 -21.44
C TRP A 439 30.35 13.42 -21.40
N PRO A 440 31.20 12.48 -21.87
CA PRO A 440 32.65 12.65 -21.85
C PRO A 440 33.10 13.75 -22.81
N ARG A 441 32.49 13.82 -24.01
CA ARG A 441 32.74 14.88 -25.01
C ARG A 441 32.35 16.25 -24.48
N LEU A 442 31.22 16.28 -23.80
CA LEU A 442 30.65 17.46 -23.17
C LEU A 442 31.42 17.92 -21.91
N ARG A 443 32.10 17.01 -21.20
CA ARG A 443 32.98 17.29 -20.06
C ARG A 443 34.37 17.76 -20.50
N GLN A 444 34.90 17.22 -21.60
CA GLN A 444 36.14 17.71 -22.21
C GLN A 444 35.99 19.15 -22.74
N GLN A 445 34.83 19.52 -23.26
CA GLN A 445 34.54 20.92 -23.62
C GLN A 445 34.35 21.85 -22.41
N GLU A 446 33.84 21.34 -21.29
CA GLU A 446 33.59 22.11 -20.05
C GLU A 446 34.89 22.57 -19.38
N ASN A 447 35.96 21.75 -19.43
CA ASN A 447 37.29 22.17 -19.01
C ASN A 447 37.91 23.24 -19.94
N LYS A 448 37.44 23.37 -21.18
CA LYS A 448 37.94 24.34 -22.16
C LYS A 448 37.10 25.62 -22.26
N ARG A 449 35.84 25.61 -21.83
CA ARG A 449 34.99 26.80 -21.79
C ARG A 449 34.35 26.91 -20.41
N LYS A 450 34.74 27.92 -19.64
CA LYS A 450 34.06 28.40 -18.41
C LYS A 450 32.57 28.80 -18.63
N ALA A 451 32.00 28.53 -19.81
CA ALA A 451 30.63 28.82 -20.18
C ALA A 451 29.67 27.69 -19.73
N SER A 452 29.20 27.83 -18.50
CA SER A 452 27.80 27.65 -18.04
C SER A 452 26.82 26.75 -18.84
N PHE A 453 27.17 25.53 -19.25
CA PHE A 453 26.17 24.57 -19.77
C PHE A 453 25.35 23.96 -18.61
N GLY A 454 24.57 24.80 -17.93
CA GLY A 454 23.77 24.48 -16.76
C GLY A 454 22.54 23.58 -17.00
N ILE A 455 22.28 23.19 -18.26
CA ILE A 455 21.02 22.57 -18.69
C ILE A 455 20.93 21.06 -18.33
N ARG A 456 22.03 20.39 -17.95
CA ARG A 456 22.06 18.91 -17.91
C ARG A 456 21.36 18.26 -16.71
N ARG A 457 21.52 18.79 -15.49
CA ARG A 457 20.87 18.21 -14.29
C ARG A 457 19.40 18.56 -14.20
N GLU A 458 19.05 19.78 -14.59
CA GLU A 458 17.67 20.26 -14.66
C GLU A 458 16.86 19.44 -15.66
N PHE A 459 17.43 19.19 -16.86
CA PHE A 459 16.81 18.31 -17.85
C PHE A 459 16.62 16.88 -17.31
N LEU A 460 17.65 16.29 -16.68
CA LEU A 460 17.53 14.95 -16.10
C LEU A 460 16.42 14.89 -15.03
N ALA A 461 16.35 15.87 -14.13
CA ALA A 461 15.32 15.91 -13.10
C ALA A 461 13.91 16.05 -13.68
N ILE A 462 13.72 16.92 -14.68
CA ILE A 462 12.43 17.08 -15.38
C ILE A 462 12.07 15.80 -16.15
N PHE A 463 13.04 15.19 -16.82
CA PHE A 463 12.87 13.94 -17.55
C PHE A 463 12.45 12.80 -16.61
N LEU A 464 13.14 12.61 -15.49
CA LEU A 464 12.80 11.58 -14.50
C LEU A 464 11.39 11.78 -13.93
N LEU A 465 11.00 13.03 -13.67
CA LEU A 465 9.63 13.36 -13.28
C LEU A 465 8.63 12.99 -14.37
N GLY A 466 8.91 13.37 -15.63
CA GLY A 466 8.07 13.03 -16.78
C GLY A 466 7.87 11.53 -16.96
N VAL A 467 8.94 10.74 -16.89
CA VAL A 467 8.86 9.26 -16.94
C VAL A 467 8.03 8.71 -15.78
N SER A 468 8.24 9.22 -14.56
CA SER A 468 7.45 8.79 -13.40
C SER A 468 5.96 9.05 -13.59
N LEU A 469 5.59 10.21 -14.14
CA LEU A 469 4.19 10.59 -14.38
C LEU A 469 3.56 9.81 -15.54
N LEU A 470 4.30 9.58 -16.63
CA LEU A 470 3.84 8.73 -17.75
C LEU A 470 3.55 7.31 -17.29
N PHE A 471 4.40 6.77 -16.42
CA PHE A 471 4.21 5.45 -15.84
C PHE A 471 2.95 5.39 -14.95
N GLN A 472 2.71 6.42 -14.11
CA GLN A 472 1.45 6.51 -13.34
C GLN A 472 0.23 6.60 -14.27
N TYR A 473 0.30 7.44 -15.30
CA TYR A 473 -0.78 7.63 -16.27
C TYR A 473 -1.15 6.31 -16.94
N TRP A 474 -0.18 5.52 -17.37
CA TRP A 474 -0.44 4.23 -18.02
C TRP A 474 -1.19 3.26 -17.09
N HIS A 475 -0.78 3.15 -15.83
CA HIS A 475 -1.49 2.31 -14.85
C HIS A 475 -2.91 2.79 -14.58
N HIS A 476 -3.11 4.09 -14.39
CA HIS A 476 -4.44 4.67 -14.20
C HIS A 476 -5.32 4.48 -15.44
N ARG A 477 -4.76 4.68 -16.64
CA ARG A 477 -5.47 4.46 -17.91
C ARG A 477 -5.98 3.03 -18.01
N ARG A 478 -5.13 2.03 -17.75
CA ARG A 478 -5.56 0.62 -17.77
C ARG A 478 -6.74 0.36 -16.82
N ASN A 479 -6.63 0.86 -15.59
CA ASN A 479 -7.68 0.73 -14.59
C ASN A 479 -8.98 1.47 -14.97
N PHE A 480 -8.88 2.61 -15.66
CA PHE A 480 -10.06 3.38 -16.10
C PHE A 480 -10.74 2.80 -17.33
N LEU A 481 -9.99 2.18 -18.24
CA LEU A 481 -10.53 1.56 -19.45
C LEU A 481 -11.19 0.21 -19.17
N GLU A 482 -10.75 -0.52 -18.14
CA GLU A 482 -11.26 -1.85 -17.79
C GLU A 482 -11.90 -1.90 -16.39
N PRO A 483 -12.94 -1.07 -16.11
CA PRO A 483 -13.57 -1.06 -14.79
C PRO A 483 -14.32 -2.37 -14.54
N GLN A 484 -13.97 -3.05 -13.45
CA GLN A 484 -14.69 -4.24 -12.98
C GLN A 484 -15.74 -3.83 -11.94
N ASN A 485 -16.97 -4.28 -12.09
CA ASN A 485 -18.04 -4.10 -11.10
C ASN A 485 -18.59 -5.46 -10.66
N SER A 486 -17.71 -6.46 -10.59
CA SER A 486 -18.04 -7.82 -10.23
C SER A 486 -18.64 -7.90 -8.84
N LEU A 487 -18.09 -7.26 -7.80
CA LEU A 487 -18.69 -7.30 -6.46
C LEU A 487 -20.08 -6.67 -6.42
N LEU A 488 -20.26 -5.53 -7.08
CA LEU A 488 -21.54 -4.84 -7.16
C LEU A 488 -22.60 -5.69 -7.90
N ARG A 489 -22.22 -6.28 -9.04
CA ARG A 489 -23.11 -7.16 -9.82
C ARG A 489 -23.46 -8.43 -9.05
N SER A 490 -22.47 -9.08 -8.44
CA SER A 490 -22.66 -10.26 -7.60
C SER A 490 -23.57 -9.98 -6.41
N SER A 491 -23.46 -8.80 -5.79
CA SER A 491 -24.34 -8.40 -4.69
C SER A 491 -25.81 -8.29 -5.10
N ARG A 492 -26.07 -7.66 -6.25
CA ARG A 492 -27.43 -7.55 -6.82
C ARG A 492 -28.00 -8.91 -7.22
N PHE A 493 -27.17 -9.76 -7.82
CA PHE A 493 -27.60 -11.07 -8.24
C PHE A 493 -27.85 -12.01 -7.04
N LEU A 494 -27.01 -11.94 -6.00
CA LEU A 494 -27.26 -12.63 -4.74
C LEU A 494 -28.60 -12.21 -4.12
N MET A 495 -28.92 -10.91 -4.16
CA MET A 495 -30.22 -10.41 -3.69
C MET A 495 -31.39 -10.97 -4.51
N ALA A 496 -31.26 -11.04 -5.84
CA ALA A 496 -32.30 -11.61 -6.70
C ALA A 496 -32.51 -13.11 -6.43
N LEU A 497 -31.42 -13.88 -6.34
CA LEU A 497 -31.48 -15.33 -6.12
C LEU A 497 -31.97 -15.75 -4.73
N THR A 498 -31.83 -14.88 -3.74
CA THR A 498 -32.26 -15.17 -2.37
C THR A 498 -33.64 -14.60 -2.04
N SER A 499 -34.30 -13.98 -3.03
CA SER A 499 -35.60 -13.31 -2.83
C SER A 499 -36.76 -14.25 -2.54
N ASP A 500 -36.64 -15.53 -2.93
CA ASP A 500 -37.62 -16.59 -2.71
C ASP A 500 -37.45 -17.29 -1.35
N THR A 501 -36.35 -17.01 -0.63
CA THR A 501 -35.98 -17.71 0.59
C THR A 501 -36.34 -16.84 1.80
N PRO A 502 -37.25 -17.28 2.70
CA PRO A 502 -37.56 -16.55 3.91
C PRO A 502 -36.29 -16.41 4.78
N GLN A 503 -35.84 -15.17 5.00
CA GLN A 503 -34.65 -14.84 5.80
C GLN A 503 -33.35 -15.55 5.33
N PRO A 504 -32.83 -15.20 4.15
CA PRO A 504 -31.65 -15.87 3.62
C PRO A 504 -30.43 -15.62 4.52
N VAL A 505 -29.71 -16.71 4.80
CA VAL A 505 -28.44 -16.72 5.51
C VAL A 505 -27.39 -17.30 4.57
N VAL A 506 -26.40 -16.48 4.23
CA VAL A 506 -25.33 -16.83 3.28
C VAL A 506 -24.02 -17.07 4.04
N GLY A 507 -23.52 -18.30 3.98
CA GLY A 507 -22.21 -18.69 4.49
C GLY A 507 -21.11 -18.62 3.43
N GLY A 508 -19.88 -18.41 3.86
CA GLY A 508 -18.69 -18.52 2.99
C GLY A 508 -17.66 -17.41 3.23
N HIS A 509 -16.44 -17.59 2.72
CA HIS A 509 -15.40 -16.56 2.84
C HIS A 509 -15.77 -15.27 2.08
N TRP A 510 -16.54 -15.40 1.00
CA TRP A 510 -16.99 -14.30 0.14
C TRP A 510 -18.31 -13.66 0.59
N ALA A 511 -19.02 -14.26 1.56
CA ALA A 511 -20.36 -13.84 1.95
C ALA A 511 -20.44 -12.38 2.39
N ALA A 512 -19.51 -11.94 3.25
CA ALA A 512 -19.48 -10.56 3.73
C ALA A 512 -19.24 -9.54 2.60
N ALA A 513 -18.42 -9.89 1.60
CA ALA A 513 -18.17 -9.04 0.45
C ALA A 513 -19.41 -8.96 -0.45
N PHE A 514 -20.05 -10.09 -0.76
CA PHE A 514 -21.20 -10.13 -1.66
C PHE A 514 -22.44 -9.48 -1.03
N ALA A 515 -22.61 -9.54 0.28
CA ALA A 515 -23.76 -8.94 0.95
C ALA A 515 -23.57 -7.49 1.42
N MET A 516 -22.46 -6.84 1.04
CA MET A 516 -22.17 -5.47 1.48
C MET A 516 -23.32 -4.48 1.16
N GLN A 517 -24.05 -4.67 0.06
CA GLN A 517 -25.20 -3.81 -0.31
C GLN A 517 -26.57 -4.44 -0.07
N THR A 518 -26.63 -5.60 0.60
CA THR A 518 -27.89 -6.31 0.83
C THR A 518 -28.25 -6.27 2.30
N LYS A 519 -29.51 -6.61 2.62
CA LYS A 519 -29.97 -6.86 4.00
C LYS A 519 -29.87 -8.34 4.40
N ILE A 520 -29.22 -9.16 3.58
CA ILE A 520 -29.07 -10.60 3.80
C ILE A 520 -28.19 -10.84 5.03
N MET A 521 -28.58 -11.79 5.89
CA MET A 521 -27.70 -12.20 6.97
C MET A 521 -26.53 -12.98 6.38
N VAL A 522 -25.32 -12.59 6.76
CA VAL A 522 -24.12 -13.25 6.25
C VAL A 522 -23.25 -13.73 7.37
N PHE A 523 -22.46 -14.73 7.03
CA PHE A 523 -21.72 -15.48 7.99
C PHE A 523 -20.36 -15.87 7.42
N PRO A 524 -19.27 -15.25 7.89
CA PRO A 524 -17.93 -15.63 7.48
C PRO A 524 -17.64 -17.08 7.87
N LEU A 525 -17.42 -17.92 6.86
CA LEU A 525 -17.15 -19.36 7.03
C LEU A 525 -15.79 -19.71 6.41
N ASN A 526 -14.96 -20.41 7.16
CA ASN A 526 -13.79 -21.13 6.67
C ASN A 526 -13.41 -22.24 7.67
N LYS A 527 -12.47 -23.12 7.30
CA LYS A 527 -12.00 -24.21 8.17
C LYS A 527 -11.63 -23.80 9.61
N ARG A 528 -11.13 -22.57 9.83
CA ARG A 528 -10.71 -22.09 11.16
C ARG A 528 -11.76 -21.26 11.87
N VAL A 529 -12.77 -20.79 11.17
CA VAL A 529 -13.79 -19.89 11.69
C VAL A 529 -15.13 -20.44 11.29
N ASN A 530 -15.87 -20.90 12.30
CA ASN A 530 -17.19 -21.49 12.12
C ASN A 530 -17.21 -22.78 11.30
N GLY A 531 -16.06 -23.43 11.11
CA GLY A 531 -15.94 -24.63 10.28
C GLY A 531 -16.47 -25.92 10.92
N ASP A 532 -16.78 -25.93 12.22
CA ASP A 532 -17.20 -27.12 12.98
C ASP A 532 -18.71 -27.09 13.28
N ASP A 533 -19.42 -28.18 12.95
CA ASP A 533 -20.88 -28.31 13.09
C ASP A 533 -21.66 -27.13 12.47
N THR A 534 -21.19 -26.61 11.34
CA THR A 534 -21.70 -25.38 10.71
C THR A 534 -23.22 -25.41 10.54
N PHE A 535 -23.75 -26.44 9.90
CA PHE A 535 -25.18 -26.54 9.57
C PHE A 535 -26.07 -26.87 10.76
N LYS A 536 -25.50 -27.37 11.87
CA LYS A 536 -26.23 -27.56 13.13
C LYS A 536 -26.34 -26.26 13.92
N LYS A 537 -25.30 -25.43 13.88
CA LYS A 537 -25.21 -24.18 14.65
C LYS A 537 -25.86 -23.00 13.95
N PHE A 538 -25.86 -22.99 12.62
CA PHE A 538 -26.28 -21.84 11.83
C PHE A 538 -27.31 -22.29 10.79
N PRO A 539 -28.41 -21.54 10.62
CA PRO A 539 -29.44 -21.83 9.63
C PRO A 539 -28.98 -21.40 8.23
N VAL A 540 -27.85 -21.94 7.76
CA VAL A 540 -27.26 -21.57 6.46
C VAL A 540 -28.18 -22.06 5.35
N THR A 541 -28.65 -21.13 4.52
CA THR A 541 -29.50 -21.42 3.35
C THR A 541 -28.72 -21.42 2.04
N HIS A 542 -27.59 -20.72 2.01
CA HIS A 542 -26.80 -20.51 0.81
C HIS A 542 -25.30 -20.51 1.14
N LEU A 543 -24.47 -20.98 0.21
CA LEU A 543 -23.01 -21.00 0.35
C LEU A 543 -22.33 -20.31 -0.83
N LEU A 544 -21.31 -19.50 -0.53
CA LEU A 544 -20.39 -18.94 -1.52
C LEU A 544 -19.01 -19.58 -1.37
N LEU A 545 -18.67 -20.48 -2.28
CA LEU A 545 -17.44 -21.29 -2.25
C LEU A 545 -16.52 -20.91 -3.42
N GLU A 546 -15.23 -20.73 -3.15
CA GLU A 546 -14.26 -20.37 -4.18
C GLU A 546 -13.67 -21.63 -4.85
N LYS A 547 -13.75 -21.70 -6.17
CA LYS A 547 -13.21 -22.85 -6.93
C LYS A 547 -11.69 -22.83 -7.06
N ALA A 548 -11.07 -21.64 -7.14
CA ALA A 548 -9.62 -21.50 -7.33
C ALA A 548 -8.80 -21.87 -6.09
N HIS A 549 -9.43 -21.87 -4.92
CA HIS A 549 -8.86 -22.40 -3.68
C HIS A 549 -9.68 -23.61 -3.27
N PRO A 550 -9.41 -24.78 -3.90
CA PRO A 550 -10.23 -25.96 -3.72
C PRO A 550 -10.27 -26.39 -2.25
N GLU A 551 -9.32 -25.98 -1.41
CA GLU A 551 -9.38 -26.21 0.03
C GLU A 551 -10.70 -25.79 0.69
N GLU A 552 -11.35 -24.69 0.27
CA GLU A 552 -12.64 -24.30 0.86
C GLU A 552 -13.79 -25.16 0.34
N GLU A 553 -13.86 -25.36 -0.97
CA GLU A 553 -14.90 -26.18 -1.61
C GLU A 553 -14.77 -27.66 -1.20
N ILE A 554 -13.58 -28.24 -1.36
CA ILE A 554 -13.24 -29.60 -0.89
C ILE A 554 -13.53 -29.73 0.60
N PHE A 555 -13.12 -28.76 1.44
CA PHE A 555 -13.43 -28.83 2.87
C PHE A 555 -14.93 -28.95 3.14
N MET A 556 -15.77 -28.20 2.41
CA MET A 556 -17.22 -28.28 2.59
C MET A 556 -17.78 -29.63 2.11
N PHE A 557 -17.34 -30.14 0.97
CA PHE A 557 -17.78 -31.45 0.46
C PHE A 557 -17.30 -32.62 1.34
N ASP A 558 -16.08 -32.53 1.89
CA ASP A 558 -15.51 -33.56 2.75
C ASP A 558 -16.12 -33.54 4.16
N GLN A 559 -16.30 -32.35 4.74
CA GLN A 559 -16.77 -32.21 6.13
C GLN A 559 -18.30 -32.31 6.25
N TYR A 560 -19.04 -31.97 5.20
CA TYR A 560 -20.51 -31.88 5.19
C TYR A 560 -21.12 -32.57 3.96
N PRO A 561 -20.83 -33.87 3.73
CA PRO A 561 -21.24 -34.54 2.51
C PRO A 561 -22.76 -34.61 2.36
N GLU A 562 -23.53 -34.75 3.44
CA GLU A 562 -24.99 -34.85 3.37
C GLU A 562 -25.66 -33.51 3.05
N GLU A 563 -25.15 -32.40 3.58
CA GLU A 563 -25.60 -31.07 3.22
C GLU A 563 -25.19 -30.71 1.78
N MET A 564 -23.98 -31.09 1.38
CA MET A 564 -23.48 -30.82 0.03
C MET A 564 -24.13 -31.70 -1.04
N LYS A 565 -24.63 -32.90 -0.73
CA LYS A 565 -25.50 -33.70 -1.63
C LYS A 565 -26.81 -32.99 -1.96
N ARG A 566 -27.34 -32.21 -1.01
CA ARG A 566 -28.57 -31.40 -1.15
C ARG A 566 -28.30 -29.97 -1.65
N ALA A 567 -27.04 -29.64 -1.92
CA ALA A 567 -26.66 -28.31 -2.38
C ALA A 567 -26.85 -28.18 -3.89
N VAL A 568 -27.80 -27.35 -4.31
CA VAL A 568 -28.03 -27.03 -5.72
C VAL A 568 -27.18 -25.84 -6.11
N ARG A 569 -26.33 -26.01 -7.14
CA ARG A 569 -25.51 -24.92 -7.67
C ARG A 569 -26.39 -23.94 -8.45
N MET A 570 -26.53 -22.72 -7.93
CA MET A 570 -27.36 -21.66 -8.50
C MET A 570 -26.62 -20.80 -9.53
N GLY A 571 -25.29 -20.72 -9.45
CA GLY A 571 -24.51 -19.91 -10.39
C GLY A 571 -23.00 -19.85 -10.11
N GLU A 572 -22.30 -19.13 -10.97
CA GLU A 572 -20.87 -18.80 -10.85
C GLU A 572 -20.64 -17.30 -11.04
N PHE A 573 -19.84 -16.72 -10.16
CA PHE A 573 -19.39 -15.34 -10.24
C PHE A 573 -17.90 -15.30 -10.49
N LYS A 574 -17.48 -14.40 -11.37
CA LYS A 574 -16.07 -14.10 -11.57
C LYS A 574 -15.74 -12.77 -10.91
N VAL A 575 -15.12 -12.81 -9.73
CA VAL A 575 -14.63 -11.61 -9.03
C VAL A 575 -13.15 -11.47 -9.29
N GLY A 576 -12.75 -10.47 -10.07
CA GLY A 576 -11.39 -10.39 -10.60
C GLY A 576 -11.00 -11.65 -11.38
N ARG A 577 -10.10 -12.44 -10.81
CA ARG A 577 -9.67 -13.73 -11.38
C ARG A 577 -10.19 -14.96 -10.63
N TRP A 578 -10.96 -14.76 -9.57
CA TRP A 578 -11.43 -15.81 -8.68
C TRP A 578 -12.87 -16.21 -9.04
N PRO A 579 -13.09 -17.44 -9.53
CA PRO A 579 -14.43 -18.00 -9.69
C PRO A 579 -15.01 -18.40 -8.31
N VAL A 580 -16.23 -17.94 -8.04
CA VAL A 580 -16.99 -18.20 -6.82
C VAL A 580 -18.31 -18.84 -7.20
N HIS A 581 -18.56 -20.05 -6.71
CA HIS A 581 -19.82 -20.76 -6.86
C HIS A 581 -20.80 -20.34 -5.78
N LEU A 582 -22.08 -20.21 -6.15
CA LEU A 582 -23.18 -20.08 -5.21
C LEU A 582 -24.01 -21.35 -5.21
N TYR A 583 -24.22 -21.89 -4.02
CA TYR A 583 -25.09 -23.03 -3.76
C TYR A 583 -26.28 -22.58 -2.92
N LYS A 584 -27.45 -23.15 -3.21
CA LYS A 584 -28.65 -23.11 -2.34
C LYS A 584 -28.77 -24.48 -1.68
N LEU A 585 -28.95 -24.49 -0.37
CA LEU A 585 -29.15 -25.72 0.40
C LEU A 585 -30.64 -25.99 0.48
N GLU A 586 -31.06 -27.16 0.01
CA GLU A 586 -32.45 -27.60 0.20
C GLU A 586 -32.70 -27.92 1.68
N PRO A 587 -33.94 -27.75 2.17
CA PRO A 587 -34.31 -28.17 3.53
C PRO A 587 -33.97 -29.64 3.77
N SER A 588 -33.64 -30.01 5.02
CA SER A 588 -33.54 -31.43 5.38
C SER A 588 -34.96 -31.95 5.54
N GLU A 589 -35.28 -33.05 4.86
CA GLU A 589 -36.53 -33.78 5.09
C GLU A 589 -36.70 -34.21 6.55
#